data_AF-A0A955PNQ4-F1
#
_entry.id   AF-A0A955PNQ4-F1
#
_cell.length_a   1.000
_cell.length_b   1.000
_cell.length_c   1.000
_cell.angle_alpha   90.00
_cell.angle_beta   90.00
_cell.angle_gamma   90.00
#
_symmetry.space_group_name_H-M   'P 1'
#
loop_
_entity.id
_entity.type
_entity.pdbx_description
1 polymer ?
#
loop_
_entity_poly.entity_id
_entity_poly.type
_entity_poly.pdbx_seq_one_letter_code
_entity_poly.pdbx_strand_id
1 'polypeptide(L)'
;MTRSLVEKEAVQTGVEKVAEQLLSTVSDPSRLALIGIHTHGVPLAKRLKGLIDSKVGQDLPLGTLDITLYRDDYDLRGLKPRIQSSDIRFSIDGLELILVDDVLYTGRTIRAAIEALGDYGRPSAIRLAVLA
;
A
#
# COMPACT_ATOMS: atom_id res chain seq x y z
N MET A 1 -16.81 22.48 -8.76
CA MET A 1 -16.97 21.63 -9.96
C MET A 1 -16.10 20.40 -9.79
N THR A 2 -16.62 19.21 -10.04
CA THR A 2 -15.86 17.96 -9.99
C THR A 2 -15.55 17.53 -11.42
N ARG A 3 -14.28 17.18 -11.72
CA ARG A 3 -13.84 16.73 -13.04
C ARG A 3 -13.12 15.39 -12.90
N SER A 4 -13.40 14.45 -13.80
CA SER A 4 -12.64 13.21 -13.93
C SER A 4 -11.21 13.51 -14.39
N LEU A 5 -10.21 13.02 -13.65
CA LEU A 5 -8.79 13.16 -13.99
C LEU A 5 -8.24 11.90 -14.66
N VAL A 6 -8.72 10.73 -14.24
CA VAL A 6 -8.26 9.42 -14.75
C VAL A 6 -9.48 8.56 -15.00
N GLU A 7 -9.63 8.12 -16.25
CA GLU A 7 -10.71 7.23 -16.66
C GLU A 7 -10.45 5.79 -16.21
N LYS A 8 -11.50 4.98 -16.12
CA LYS A 8 -11.43 3.61 -15.64
C LYS A 8 -10.41 2.75 -16.39
N GLU A 9 -10.34 2.84 -17.71
CA GLU A 9 -9.36 2.09 -18.52
C GLU A 9 -7.92 2.53 -18.23
N ALA A 10 -7.71 3.83 -18.00
CA ALA A 10 -6.41 4.36 -17.64
C ALA A 10 -5.98 3.90 -16.24
N VAL A 11 -6.91 3.82 -15.27
CA VAL A 11 -6.65 3.21 -13.96
C VAL A 11 -6.23 1.75 -14.14
N GLN A 12 -6.99 0.95 -14.88
CA GLN A 12 -6.67 -0.47 -15.08
C GLN A 12 -5.29 -0.66 -15.72
N THR A 13 -5.01 0.07 -16.80
CA THR A 13 -3.71 0.05 -17.47
C THR A 13 -2.58 0.50 -16.54
N GLY A 14 -2.84 1.50 -15.68
CA GLY A 14 -1.89 1.97 -14.68
C GLY A 14 -1.54 0.90 -13.66
N VAL A 15 -2.53 0.17 -13.13
CA VAL A 15 -2.31 -0.93 -12.18
C VAL A 15 -1.46 -2.04 -12.81
N GLU A 16 -1.75 -2.42 -14.06
CA GLU A 16 -0.98 -3.43 -14.80
C GLU A 16 0.48 -3.00 -14.99
N LYS A 17 0.71 -1.74 -15.38
CA LYS A 17 2.06 -1.17 -15.52
C LYS A 17 2.83 -1.16 -14.19
N VAL A 18 2.18 -0.77 -13.10
CA VAL A 18 2.80 -0.79 -11.76
C VAL A 18 3.21 -2.22 -11.38
N ALA A 19 2.36 -3.22 -11.63
CA ALA A 19 2.69 -4.62 -11.37
C ALA A 19 3.91 -5.09 -12.19
N GLU A 20 4.00 -4.72 -13.46
CA GLU A 20 5.14 -5.05 -14.32
C GLU A 20 6.44 -4.35 -13.90
N GLN A 21 6.34 -3.08 -13.48
CA GLN A 21 7.48 -2.33 -12.94
C GLN A 21 7.98 -2.92 -11.62
N LEU A 22 7.07 -3.32 -10.73
CA LEU A 22 7.44 -4.01 -9.49
C LEU A 22 8.18 -5.32 -9.80
N LEU A 23 7.64 -6.15 -10.68
CA LEU A 23 8.25 -7.43 -11.04
C LEU A 23 9.60 -7.30 -11.76
N SER A 24 9.81 -6.23 -12.51
CA SER A 24 11.10 -5.97 -13.17
C SER A 24 12.16 -5.37 -12.26
N THR A 25 11.77 -4.82 -11.11
CA THR A 25 12.70 -4.18 -10.14
C THR A 25 13.06 -5.07 -8.97
N VAL A 26 12.30 -6.14 -8.73
CA VAL A 26 12.50 -7.06 -7.61
C VAL A 26 13.27 -8.29 -8.08
N SER A 27 14.36 -8.61 -7.37
CA SER A 27 15.22 -9.76 -7.72
C SER A 27 14.64 -11.10 -7.28
N ASP A 28 13.87 -11.12 -6.19
CA ASP A 28 13.25 -12.33 -5.63
C ASP A 28 11.80 -12.02 -5.19
N PRO A 29 10.81 -12.36 -6.03
CA PRO A 29 9.41 -12.11 -5.71
C PRO A 29 8.89 -12.86 -4.47
N SER A 30 9.55 -13.94 -4.04
CA SER A 30 9.12 -14.72 -2.86
C SER A 30 9.25 -13.95 -1.54
N ARG A 31 10.02 -12.85 -1.55
CA ARG A 31 10.24 -11.98 -0.39
C ARG A 31 9.36 -10.75 -0.38
N LEU A 32 8.42 -10.65 -1.32
CA LEU A 32 7.49 -9.52 -1.40
C LEU A 32 6.32 -9.70 -0.46
N ALA A 33 5.90 -8.60 0.16
CA ALA A 33 4.59 -8.51 0.80
C ALA A 33 3.95 -7.16 0.47
N LEU A 34 2.62 -7.15 0.29
CA LEU A 34 1.88 -5.94 0.00
C LEU A 34 1.20 -5.44 1.27
N ILE A 35 1.24 -4.12 1.49
CA ILE A 35 0.57 -3.46 2.61
C ILE A 35 -0.31 -2.34 2.04
N GLY A 36 -1.63 -2.54 2.08
CA GLY A 36 -2.58 -1.52 1.66
C GLY A 36 -2.87 -0.52 2.79
N ILE A 37 -2.70 0.76 2.54
CA ILE A 37 -3.10 1.82 3.49
C ILE A 37 -4.63 2.01 3.39
N HIS A 38 -5.31 2.09 4.54
CA HIS A 38 -6.78 2.09 4.60
C HIS A 38 -7.46 3.24 3.82
N THR A 39 -8.75 3.06 3.54
CA THR A 39 -9.63 3.82 2.63
C THR A 39 -9.55 3.40 1.17
N HIS A 40 -8.47 3.69 0.46
CA HIS A 40 -8.38 3.46 -0.99
C HIS A 40 -7.16 2.64 -1.45
N GLY A 41 -6.09 2.61 -0.65
CA GLY A 41 -4.93 1.75 -0.90
C GLY A 41 -5.23 0.25 -0.80
N VAL A 42 -6.12 -0.17 0.11
CA VAL A 42 -6.46 -1.61 0.30
C VAL A 42 -7.07 -2.27 -0.94
N PRO A 43 -8.12 -1.70 -1.60
CA PRO A 43 -8.61 -2.25 -2.86
C PRO A 43 -7.55 -2.32 -3.96
N LEU A 44 -6.67 -1.31 -4.04
CA LEU A 44 -5.59 -1.28 -5.01
C LEU A 44 -4.54 -2.36 -4.72
N ALA A 45 -4.17 -2.55 -3.45
CA ALA A 45 -3.24 -3.60 -3.02
C ALA A 45 -3.76 -4.99 -3.38
N LYS A 46 -5.06 -5.26 -3.19
CA LYS A 46 -5.70 -6.51 -3.59
C LYS A 46 -5.61 -6.76 -5.10
N ARG A 47 -5.81 -5.71 -5.92
CA ARG A 47 -5.69 -5.80 -7.39
C ARG A 47 -4.26 -6.07 -7.82
N LEU A 48 -3.29 -5.34 -7.26
CA LEU A 48 -1.87 -5.55 -7.54
C LEU A 48 -1.45 -6.96 -7.14
N LYS A 49 -1.84 -7.42 -5.94
CA LYS A 49 -1.57 -8.77 -5.45
C LYS A 49 -2.04 -9.82 -6.45
N GLY A 50 -3.31 -9.79 -6.88
CA GLY A 50 -3.83 -10.77 -7.83
C GLY A 50 -3.10 -10.79 -9.19
N LEU A 51 -2.69 -9.61 -9.70
CA LEU A 51 -1.89 -9.54 -10.92
C LEU A 51 -0.49 -10.13 -10.71
N ILE A 52 0.17 -9.79 -9.60
CA ILE A 52 1.51 -10.25 -9.29
C ILE A 52 1.50 -11.76 -9.04
N ASP A 53 0.62 -12.25 -8.16
CA ASP A 53 0.47 -13.66 -7.83
C ASP A 53 0.32 -14.53 -9.09
N SER A 54 -0.52 -14.08 -10.05
CA SER A 54 -0.74 -14.80 -11.31
C SER A 54 0.51 -14.88 -12.20
N LYS A 55 1.39 -13.86 -12.14
CA LYS A 55 2.63 -13.81 -12.92
C LYS A 55 3.77 -14.61 -12.24
N VAL A 56 3.81 -14.66 -10.91
CA VAL A 56 4.89 -15.33 -10.16
C VAL A 56 4.52 -16.75 -9.69
N GLY A 57 3.25 -17.12 -9.74
CA GLY A 57 2.76 -18.43 -9.29
C GLY A 57 2.83 -18.63 -7.78
N GLN A 58 2.76 -17.55 -6.99
CA GLN A 58 2.88 -17.58 -5.53
C GLN A 58 1.78 -16.73 -4.90
N ASP A 59 1.35 -17.10 -3.70
CA ASP A 59 0.38 -16.34 -2.90
C ASP A 59 1.13 -15.35 -2.01
N LEU A 60 1.33 -14.11 -2.48
CA LEU A 60 2.08 -13.12 -1.72
C LEU A 60 1.33 -12.66 -0.46
N PRO A 61 2.00 -12.45 0.69
CA PRO A 61 1.35 -11.89 1.86
C PRO A 61 0.73 -10.51 1.57
N LEU A 62 -0.49 -10.30 2.09
CA LEU A 62 -1.20 -9.03 2.02
C LEU A 62 -1.63 -8.61 3.42
N GLY A 63 -1.21 -7.42 3.84
CA GLY A 63 -1.65 -6.77 5.06
C GLY A 63 -2.38 -5.47 4.79
N THR A 64 -3.05 -4.95 5.82
CA THR A 64 -3.66 -3.62 5.80
C THR A 64 -3.14 -2.78 6.96
N LEU A 65 -3.00 -1.48 6.74
CA LEU A 65 -2.48 -0.56 7.75
C LEU A 65 -3.43 0.63 7.89
N ASP A 66 -4.02 0.79 9.07
CA ASP A 66 -4.72 2.01 9.44
C ASP A 66 -3.74 2.94 10.16
N ILE A 67 -3.43 4.07 9.51
CA ILE A 67 -2.55 5.11 10.05
C ILE A 67 -3.34 6.22 10.75
N THR A 68 -4.64 6.02 10.98
CA THR A 68 -5.54 7.01 11.60
C THR A 68 -5.16 7.32 13.06
N LEU A 69 -4.20 6.61 13.65
CA LEU A 69 -3.66 6.94 14.99
C LEU A 69 -2.29 7.64 14.93
N TYR A 70 -1.66 7.68 13.75
CA TYR A 70 -0.30 8.17 13.53
C TYR A 70 -0.25 9.56 12.90
N ARG A 71 -1.39 10.24 12.71
CA ARG A 71 -1.40 11.58 12.13
C ARG A 71 -1.34 12.63 13.25
N ASP A 72 -0.28 13.42 13.28
CA ASP A 72 -0.07 14.48 14.30
C ASP A 72 -1.16 15.58 14.30
N ASP A 73 -2.03 15.63 13.28
CA ASP A 73 -3.01 16.69 13.04
C ASP A 73 -4.47 16.34 13.41
N TYR A 74 -4.70 15.29 14.22
CA TYR A 74 -6.06 14.88 14.64
C TYR A 74 -6.84 15.95 15.41
N ASP A 75 -6.17 16.74 16.26
CA ASP A 75 -6.85 17.73 17.10
C ASP A 75 -7.46 18.91 16.30
N LEU A 76 -7.04 19.11 15.05
CA LEU A 76 -7.43 20.31 14.28
C LEU A 76 -8.73 20.16 13.47
N ARG A 77 -9.27 18.94 13.29
CA ARG A 77 -10.36 18.70 12.31
C ARG A 77 -11.70 18.24 12.88
N GLY A 78 -11.82 17.98 14.18
CA GLY A 78 -13.11 17.66 14.83
C GLY A 78 -13.84 16.40 14.29
N LEU A 79 -13.20 15.62 13.43
CA LEU A 79 -13.74 14.39 12.85
C LEU A 79 -13.44 13.25 13.82
N LYS A 80 -14.47 12.59 14.35
CA LYS A 80 -14.29 11.35 15.14
C LYS A 80 -13.60 10.31 14.24
N PRO A 81 -12.42 9.79 14.62
CA PRO A 81 -11.76 8.76 13.83
C PRO A 81 -12.65 7.52 13.78
N ARG A 82 -13.01 7.08 12.58
CA ARG A 82 -13.47 5.70 12.40
C ARG A 82 -12.23 4.83 12.47
N ILE A 83 -11.93 4.35 13.67
CA ILE A 83 -10.82 3.43 13.91
C ILE A 83 -11.11 2.17 13.08
N GLN A 84 -10.32 1.94 12.03
CA GLN A 84 -10.22 0.65 11.37
C GLN A 84 -9.00 -0.06 11.97
N SER A 85 -9.07 -1.37 12.15
CA SER A 85 -7.91 -2.11 12.67
C SER A 85 -6.95 -2.42 11.53
N SER A 86 -5.68 -2.05 11.70
CA SER A 86 -4.58 -2.65 10.92
C SER A 86 -4.63 -4.18 11.03
N ASP A 87 -4.30 -4.87 9.94
CA ASP A 87 -4.32 -6.33 9.86
C ASP A 87 -3.09 -6.83 9.11
N ILE A 88 -2.02 -7.12 9.86
CA ILE A 88 -0.77 -7.70 9.35
C ILE A 88 -0.51 -8.98 10.16
N ARG A 89 -0.90 -10.13 9.61
CA ARG A 89 -0.84 -11.45 10.28
C ARG A 89 0.39 -12.29 9.92
N PHE A 90 1.45 -11.63 9.46
CA PHE A 90 2.69 -12.25 9.05
C PHE A 90 3.87 -11.41 9.56
N SER A 91 5.03 -12.04 9.77
CA SER A 91 6.25 -11.29 10.08
C SER A 91 6.69 -10.50 8.84
N ILE A 92 7.02 -9.23 9.04
CA ILE A 92 7.58 -8.37 7.99
C ILE A 92 9.12 -8.40 7.96
N ASP A 93 9.75 -9.15 8.86
CA ASP A 93 11.20 -9.12 9.04
C ASP A 93 11.93 -9.64 7.81
N GLY A 94 12.82 -8.80 7.27
CA GLY A 94 13.61 -9.14 6.08
C GLY A 94 12.78 -9.30 4.79
N LEU A 95 11.49 -8.93 4.80
CA LEU A 95 10.67 -8.84 3.61
C LEU A 95 10.85 -7.48 2.92
N GLU A 96 10.62 -7.46 1.62
CA GLU A 96 10.51 -6.24 0.83
C GLU A 96 9.03 -5.86 0.74
N LEU A 97 8.66 -4.79 1.45
CA LEU A 97 7.28 -4.35 1.56
C LEU A 97 6.92 -3.39 0.43
N ILE A 98 5.77 -3.64 -0.19
CA ILE A 98 5.14 -2.72 -1.13
C ILE A 98 4.00 -2.01 -0.39
N LEU A 99 4.24 -0.77 0.05
CA LEU A 99 3.19 0.12 0.52
C LEU A 99 2.34 0.55 -0.67
N VAL A 100 1.03 0.43 -0.55
CA VAL A 100 0.08 0.76 -1.61
C VAL A 100 -0.88 1.82 -1.13
N ASP A 101 -0.91 2.93 -1.86
CA ASP A 101 -1.86 4.04 -1.68
C ASP A 101 -2.44 4.47 -3.03
N ASP A 102 -3.55 5.20 -3.05
CA ASP A 102 -4.15 5.64 -4.30
C ASP A 102 -3.49 6.92 -4.84
N VAL A 103 -3.19 7.89 -3.96
CA VAL A 103 -2.66 9.21 -4.32
C VAL A 103 -1.47 9.60 -3.43
N LEU A 104 -0.32 9.91 -4.04
CA LEU A 104 0.80 10.52 -3.33
C LEU A 104 0.66 12.05 -3.36
N TYR A 105 0.22 12.62 -2.23
CA TYR A 105 0.14 14.08 -2.07
C TYR A 105 1.31 14.63 -1.24
N THR A 106 1.07 15.09 -0.02
CA THR A 106 2.13 15.64 0.85
C THR A 106 3.09 14.58 1.41
N GLY A 107 2.79 13.30 1.24
CA GLY A 107 3.58 12.19 1.79
C GLY A 107 3.36 11.90 3.28
N ARG A 108 2.56 12.69 4.01
CA ARG A 108 2.28 12.47 5.45
C ARG A 108 1.72 11.08 5.75
N THR A 109 0.82 10.60 4.89
CA THR A 109 0.27 9.24 4.97
C THR A 109 1.37 8.18 4.91
N ILE A 110 2.31 8.33 3.97
CA ILE A 110 3.39 7.35 3.76
C ILE A 110 4.38 7.39 4.91
N ARG A 111 4.73 8.58 5.42
CA ARG A 111 5.57 8.72 6.60
C ARG A 111 4.97 8.01 7.81
N ALA A 112 3.70 8.29 8.11
CA ALA A 112 2.98 7.64 9.20
C ALA A 112 2.90 6.12 9.01
N ALA A 113 2.74 5.64 7.77
CA ALA A 113 2.76 4.21 7.46
C ALA A 113 4.12 3.56 7.75
N ILE A 114 5.22 4.21 7.36
CA ILE A 114 6.58 3.72 7.62
C ILE A 114 6.86 3.68 9.12
N GLU A 115 6.47 4.72 9.86
CA GLU A 115 6.61 4.78 11.32
C GLU A 115 5.80 3.64 11.97
N ALA A 116 4.53 3.47 11.58
CA ALA A 116 3.66 2.40 12.09
C ALA A 116 4.16 1.00 11.78
N LEU A 117 4.77 0.77 10.60
CA LEU A 117 5.39 -0.52 10.26
C LEU A 117 6.56 -0.86 11.19
N GLY A 118 7.20 0.14 11.79
CA GLY A 118 8.25 -0.06 12.80
C GLY A 118 7.79 -0.87 14.02
N ASP A 119 6.49 -0.86 14.33
CA ASP A 119 5.94 -1.65 15.44
C ASP A 119 5.73 -3.13 15.06
N TYR A 120 5.71 -3.46 13.76
CA TYR A 120 5.46 -4.82 13.27
C TYR A 120 6.75 -5.59 12.98
N GLY A 121 7.88 -4.91 12.82
CA GLY A 121 9.17 -5.56 12.53
C GLY A 121 10.14 -4.70 11.73
N ARG A 122 11.10 -5.34 11.07
CA ARG A 122 12.20 -4.71 10.32
C ARG A 122 12.26 -5.25 8.90
N PRO A 123 11.56 -4.63 7.94
CA PRO A 123 11.64 -5.03 6.54
C PRO A 123 13.02 -4.73 5.96
N SER A 124 13.43 -5.49 4.93
CA SER A 124 14.69 -5.23 4.22
C SER A 124 14.62 -3.99 3.33
N ALA A 125 13.43 -3.69 2.82
CA ALA A 125 13.14 -2.52 2.02
C ALA A 125 11.65 -2.18 2.08
N ILE A 126 11.33 -0.90 1.86
CA ILE A 126 9.95 -0.42 1.67
C ILE A 126 9.90 0.31 0.34
N ARG A 127 9.01 -0.11 -0.55
CA ARG A 127 8.67 0.58 -1.80
C ARG A 127 7.27 1.14 -1.72
N LEU A 128 7.00 2.16 -2.53
CA LEU A 128 5.70 2.80 -2.64
C LEU A 128 5.13 2.56 -4.04
N ALA A 129 3.91 2.05 -4.11
CA ALA A 129 3.10 1.93 -5.31
C ALA A 129 1.87 2.84 -5.20
N VAL A 130 1.77 3.80 -6.12
CA VAL A 130 0.69 4.81 -6.19
C VAL A 130 0.24 5.03 -7.62
N LEU A 131 -1.00 5.49 -7.82
CA LEU A 131 -1.56 5.71 -9.16
C LEU A 131 -1.54 7.18 -9.60
N ALA A 132 -1.60 8.13 -8.67
CA ALA A 132 -1.68 9.57 -8.96
C ALA A 132 -0.87 10.42 -7.98
#